data_AF-A0A0J5GPB8-F1
#
_entry.id   AF-A0A0J5GPB8-F1
#
_cell.length_a   1.000
_cell.length_b   1.000
_cell.length_c   1.000
_cell.angle_alpha   90.00
_cell.angle_beta   90.00
_cell.angle_gamma   90.00
#
_symmetry.space_group_name_H-M   'P 1'
#
loop_
_entity.id
_entity.type
_entity.pdbx_description
1 polymer ?
#
loop_
_entity_poly.entity_id
_entity_poly.type
_entity_poly.pdbx_seq_one_letter_code
_entity_poly.pdbx_strand_id
1 'polypeptide(L)'
;MIKSEFLRAGVCSIAMALALVGCASEPSSNGNTTEGVDEGVSNEGGNLVVAVLSDATSLDPHTSSDVPSGNVQSNIYQTLVKYNTDMELEPLLAEEWT
;
A
#
# COMPACT_ATOMS: atom_id res chain seq x y z
N MET A 1 8.43 -33.23 -44.42
CA MET A 1 7.38 -32.36 -44.99
C MET A 1 6.28 -32.19 -43.94
N ILE A 2 6.41 -31.18 -43.10
CA ILE A 2 5.46 -30.90 -42.01
C ILE A 2 4.23 -30.27 -42.68
N LYS A 3 3.07 -30.91 -42.53
CA LYS A 3 1.82 -30.53 -43.22
C LYS A 3 1.42 -29.11 -42.81
N SER A 4 1.16 -28.25 -43.79
CA SER A 4 0.77 -26.84 -43.62
C SER A 4 -0.42 -26.63 -42.68
N GLU A 5 -1.28 -27.64 -42.57
CA GLU A 5 -2.46 -27.62 -41.71
C GLU A 5 -2.09 -27.70 -40.21
N PHE A 6 -1.01 -28.41 -39.86
CA PHE A 6 -0.47 -28.41 -38.49
C PHE A 6 0.26 -27.11 -38.16
N LEU A 7 0.92 -26.50 -39.16
CA LEU A 7 1.56 -25.19 -39.01
C LEU A 7 0.51 -24.07 -38.84
N ARG A 8 -0.61 -24.15 -39.57
CA ARG A 8 -1.76 -23.23 -39.44
C ARG A 8 -2.46 -23.34 -38.09
N ALA A 9 -2.71 -24.56 -37.60
CA ALA A 9 -3.32 -24.78 -36.29
C ALA A 9 -2.42 -24.29 -35.14
N GLY A 10 -1.10 -24.46 -35.27
CA GLY A 10 -0.11 -23.92 -34.32
C GLY A 10 -0.06 -22.39 -34.31
N VAL A 11 -0.07 -21.76 -35.49
CA VAL A 11 -0.06 -20.29 -35.63
C VAL A 11 -1.33 -19.67 -35.05
N CYS A 12 -2.50 -20.26 -35.27
CA CYS A 12 -3.76 -19.77 -34.68
C CYS A 12 -3.81 -19.91 -33.15
N SER A 13 -3.23 -20.99 -32.59
CA SER A 13 -3.19 -21.18 -31.13
C SER A 13 -2.21 -20.21 -30.45
N ILE A 14 -1.08 -19.89 -31.08
CA ILE A 14 -0.12 -18.88 -30.61
C ILE A 14 -0.71 -17.46 -30.71
N ALA A 15 -1.44 -17.15 -31.77
CA ALA A 15 -2.10 -15.85 -31.92
C ALA A 15 -3.18 -15.61 -30.84
N MET A 16 -3.91 -16.66 -30.45
CA MET A 16 -4.91 -16.57 -29.38
C MET A 16 -4.28 -16.36 -27.99
N ALA A 17 -3.11 -16.97 -27.73
CA ALA A 17 -2.38 -16.79 -26.47
C ALA A 17 -1.78 -15.39 -26.30
N LEU A 18 -1.33 -14.77 -27.40
CA LEU A 18 -0.83 -13.39 -27.40
C LEU A 18 -1.94 -12.34 -27.17
N ALA A 19 -3.21 -12.67 -27.43
CA ALA A 19 -4.34 -11.78 -27.18
C ALA A 19 -4.65 -11.60 -25.67
N LEU A 20 -4.19 -12.51 -24.81
CA LEU A 20 -4.43 -12.45 -23.35
C LEU A 20 -3.42 -11.58 -22.58
N VAL A 21 -2.31 -11.17 -23.20
CA VAL A 21 -1.30 -10.28 -22.56
C VAL A 21 -1.76 -8.81 -22.48
N GLY A 22 -2.89 -8.44 -23.10
CA GLY A 22 -3.40 -7.06 -23.11
C GLY A 22 -4.31 -6.66 -21.94
N CYS A 23 -4.65 -7.56 -21.01
CA CYS A 23 -5.59 -7.24 -19.91
C CYS A 23 -4.90 -6.88 -18.57
N ALA A 24 -3.58 -6.74 -18.56
CA ALA A 24 -2.89 -6.00 -17.49
C ALA A 24 -2.72 -4.53 -17.94
N SER A 25 -3.85 -3.87 -18.18
CA SER A 25 -3.88 -2.41 -18.16
C SER A 25 -3.96 -2.01 -16.69
N GLU A 26 -2.82 -1.65 -16.09
CA GLU A 26 -2.86 -0.76 -14.94
C GLU A 26 -3.65 0.49 -15.37
N PRO A 27 -4.58 1.01 -14.55
CA PRO A 27 -4.99 2.39 -14.76
C PRO A 27 -3.75 3.25 -14.50
N SER A 28 -3.08 3.66 -15.57
CA SER A 28 -2.33 4.91 -15.59
C SER A 28 -3.35 6.00 -15.31
N SER A 29 -3.51 6.32 -14.03
CA SER A 29 -4.12 7.56 -13.60
C SER A 29 -3.15 8.66 -14.00
N ASN A 30 -3.24 9.07 -15.27
CA ASN A 30 -2.66 10.30 -15.75
C ASN A 30 -3.51 11.47 -15.23
N GLY A 31 -3.62 11.57 -13.90
CA GLY A 31 -4.04 12.76 -13.20
C GLY A 31 -2.87 13.72 -13.24
N ASN A 32 -2.87 14.61 -14.22
CA ASN A 32 -2.09 15.83 -14.14
C ASN A 32 -2.72 16.70 -13.04
N THR A 33 -2.48 16.33 -11.78
CA THR A 33 -2.58 17.25 -10.67
C THR A 33 -1.28 18.03 -10.71
N THR A 34 -1.34 19.23 -11.28
CA THR A 34 -0.39 20.26 -10.94
C THR A 34 -0.34 20.33 -9.42
N GLU A 35 0.73 19.82 -8.81
CA GLU A 35 1.11 20.15 -7.45
C GLU A 35 1.47 21.63 -7.45
N GLY A 36 0.44 22.47 -7.45
CA GLY A 36 0.52 23.72 -6.75
C GLY A 36 0.76 23.33 -5.30
N VAL A 37 1.96 23.62 -4.81
CA VAL A 37 2.20 23.69 -3.37
C VAL A 37 1.25 24.77 -2.87
N ASP A 38 0.08 24.34 -2.39
CA ASP A 38 -0.81 25.15 -1.59
C ASP A 38 -0.15 25.27 -0.20
N GLU A 39 0.87 26.13 -0.14
CA GLU A 39 1.35 26.72 1.10
C GLU A 39 0.18 27.50 1.70
N GLY A 40 -0.59 26.83 2.56
CA GLY A 40 -1.42 27.51 3.55
C GLY A 40 -2.92 27.52 3.29
N VAL A 41 -3.55 26.35 3.36
CA VAL A 41 -4.82 26.22 4.07
C VAL A 41 -4.72 25.02 4.99
N SER A 42 -4.57 25.26 6.29
CA SER A 42 -4.88 24.23 7.29
C SER A 42 -6.34 23.90 7.10
N ASN A 43 -6.63 22.79 6.41
CA ASN A 43 -7.97 22.23 6.40
C ASN A 43 -8.35 22.05 7.88
N GLU A 44 -9.40 22.76 8.30
CA GLU A 44 -9.94 22.64 9.65
C GLU A 44 -10.17 21.15 9.94
N GLY A 45 -9.81 20.72 11.16
CA GLY A 45 -9.91 19.33 11.57
C GLY A 45 -11.28 18.71 11.26
N GLY A 46 -11.31 17.39 11.07
CA GLY A 46 -12.52 16.66 10.73
C GLY A 46 -12.50 15.22 11.23
N ASN A 47 -13.55 14.47 10.92
CA ASN A 47 -13.66 13.06 11.30
C ASN A 47 -13.06 12.18 10.22
N LEU A 48 -12.02 11.41 10.57
CA LEU A 48 -11.50 10.32 9.76
C LEU A 48 -12.18 9.00 10.18
N VAL A 49 -12.89 8.35 9.27
CA VAL A 49 -13.49 7.02 9.49
C VAL A 49 -12.75 6.00 8.65
N VAL A 50 -12.10 5.04 9.32
CA VAL A 50 -11.32 3.97 8.68
C VAL A 50 -12.01 2.63 8.92
N ALA A 51 -12.23 1.86 7.85
CA ALA A 51 -12.69 0.48 7.96
C ALA A 51 -11.50 -0.44 8.28
N VAL A 52 -11.64 -1.28 9.31
CA VAL A 52 -10.63 -2.26 9.73
C VAL A 52 -11.17 -3.67 9.59
N LEU A 53 -10.28 -4.65 9.38
CA LEU A 53 -10.66 -6.05 9.12
C LEU A 53 -11.22 -6.76 10.36
N SER A 54 -10.79 -6.34 11.55
CA SER A 54 -11.27 -6.87 12.83
C SER A 54 -11.07 -5.84 13.95
N ASP A 55 -11.70 -6.08 15.08
CA ASP A 55 -11.55 -5.26 16.28
C ASP A 55 -10.20 -5.49 16.98
N ALA A 56 -9.80 -4.54 17.82
CA ALA A 56 -8.65 -4.69 18.70
C ALA A 56 -8.98 -5.65 19.85
N THR A 57 -8.04 -6.54 20.19
CA THR A 57 -8.23 -7.55 21.25
C THR A 57 -7.83 -7.03 22.63
N SER A 58 -6.90 -6.07 22.69
CA SER A 58 -6.44 -5.41 23.90
C SER A 58 -5.91 -4.01 23.59
N LEU A 59 -5.99 -3.10 24.56
CA LEU A 59 -5.37 -1.78 24.50
C LEU A 59 -4.03 -1.73 25.26
N ASP A 60 -3.68 -2.78 26.02
CA ASP A 60 -2.37 -2.87 26.66
C ASP A 60 -1.36 -3.49 25.67
N PRO A 61 -0.39 -2.70 25.15
CA PRO A 61 0.57 -3.16 24.16
C PRO A 61 1.47 -4.29 24.67
N HIS A 62 1.60 -4.49 25.99
CA HIS A 62 2.38 -5.60 26.53
C HIS A 62 1.69 -6.96 26.43
N THR A 63 0.38 -6.96 26.14
CA THR A 63 -0.47 -8.16 26.17
C THR A 63 -1.00 -8.57 24.80
N SER A 64 -0.77 -7.77 23.76
CA SER A 64 -1.24 -8.02 22.39
C SER A 64 -0.06 -8.09 21.41
N SER A 65 -0.27 -8.84 20.33
CA SER A 65 0.68 -8.99 19.22
C SER A 65 0.00 -8.96 17.85
N ASP A 66 -1.30 -8.65 17.79
CA ASP A 66 -2.06 -8.59 16.55
C ASP A 66 -2.05 -7.18 15.93
N VAL A 67 -2.15 -7.13 14.59
CA VAL A 67 -2.10 -5.88 13.81
C VAL A 67 -3.24 -4.91 14.12
N PRO A 68 -4.52 -5.33 14.22
CA PRO A 68 -5.63 -4.42 14.56
C PRO A 68 -5.41 -3.68 15.89
N SER A 69 -4.96 -4.38 16.93
CA SER A 69 -4.66 -3.78 18.22
C SER A 69 -3.50 -2.79 18.12
N GLY A 70 -2.41 -3.16 17.44
CA GLY A 70 -1.26 -2.29 17.21
C GLY A 70 -1.61 -0.99 16.48
N ASN A 71 -2.50 -1.04 15.47
CA ASN A 71 -2.96 0.14 14.74
C ASN A 71 -3.67 1.16 15.67
N VAL A 72 -4.52 0.68 16.59
CA VAL A 72 -5.20 1.55 17.56
C VAL A 72 -4.21 2.09 18.59
N GLN A 73 -3.37 1.21 19.14
CA GLN A 73 -2.41 1.56 20.18
C GLN A 73 -1.38 2.60 19.71
N SER A 74 -0.97 2.57 18.44
CA SER A 74 0.00 3.52 17.88
C SER A 74 -0.50 4.97 17.83
N ASN A 75 -1.82 5.18 17.96
CA ASN A 75 -2.42 6.52 18.07
C ASN A 75 -2.55 7.00 19.52
N ILE A 76 -2.36 6.11 20.50
CA ILE A 76 -2.54 6.39 21.94
C ILE A 76 -1.20 6.44 22.67
N TYR A 77 -0.28 5.55 22.32
CA TYR A 77 1.02 5.39 22.96
C TYR A 77 2.16 5.77 22.01
N GLN A 78 3.26 6.23 22.60
CA GLN A 78 4.48 6.57 21.89
C GLN A 78 5.65 5.76 22.42
N THR A 79 6.56 5.40 21.51
CA THR A 79 7.82 4.71 21.81
C THR A 79 8.96 5.71 21.98
N LEU A 80 10.13 5.24 22.44
CA LEU A 80 11.33 6.09 22.53
C LEU A 80 11.81 6.56 21.15
N VAL A 81 11.81 5.65 20.19
CA VAL A 81 12.17 5.87 18.79
C VAL A 81 11.08 5.28 17.89
N LYS A 82 11.01 5.73 16.64
CA LYS A 82 10.06 5.21 15.64
C LYS A 82 10.77 4.86 14.34
N TYR A 83 10.10 4.11 13.47
CA TYR A 83 10.55 3.93 12.09
C TYR A 83 9.99 5.04 11.20
N ASN A 84 10.80 5.51 10.25
CA ASN A 84 10.34 6.36 9.15
C ASN A 84 9.88 5.52 7.95
N THR A 85 9.51 6.18 6.86
CA THR A 85 9.04 5.54 5.63
C THR A 85 10.08 4.65 4.97
N ASP A 86 11.36 4.93 5.20
CA ASP A 86 12.50 4.19 4.67
C ASP A 86 12.98 3.09 5.64
N MET A 87 12.21 2.80 6.70
CA MET A 87 12.51 1.81 7.74
C MET A 87 13.77 2.14 8.56
N GLU A 88 14.13 3.41 8.66
CA GLU A 88 15.22 3.89 9.51
C GLU A 88 14.68 4.34 10.88
N LEU A 89 15.49 4.19 11.93
CA LEU A 89 15.14 4.65 13.27
C LEU A 89 15.30 6.17 13.38
N GLU A 90 14.24 6.83 13.85
CA GLU A 90 14.20 8.26 14.13
C GLU A 90 13.83 8.53 15.60
N PRO A 91 14.30 9.66 16.15
CA PRO A 91 13.83 10.15 17.45
C PRO A 91 12.30 10.25 17.54
N LEU A 92 11.77 9.94 18.72
CA LEU A 92 10.38 10.23 19.10
C LEU A 92 10.34 10.82 20.51
N LEU A 93 10.10 10.02 21.55
CA LEU A 93 10.18 10.50 22.93
C LEU A 93 11.62 10.67 23.40
N ALA A 94 12.54 9.86 22.88
CA ALA A 94 13.98 10.04 23.10
C ALA A 94 14.54 10.89 21.96
N GLU A 95 15.05 12.08 22.31
CA GLU A 95 15.68 12.99 21.35
C GLU A 95 17.12 12.57 21.00
N GLU A 96 17.79 11.85 21.89
CA GLU A 96 19.16 11.34 21.74
C GLU A 96 19.38 10.03 22.53
N TRP A 97 20.31 9.18 22.08
CA TRP A 97 20.76 7.97 22.77
C TRP A 97 22.16 7.57 22.31
N THR A 98 22.90 6.80 23.13
CA THR A 98 24.27 6.33 22.84
C THR A 98 24.43 4.85 23.12
#